data_AF-A0A821EID7-F1
#
_entry.id   AF-A0A821EID7-F1
#
_cell.length_a   1.000
_cell.length_b   1.000
_cell.length_c   1.000
_cell.angle_alpha   90.00
_cell.angle_beta   90.00
_cell.angle_gamma   90.00
#
_symmetry.space_group_name_H-M   'P 1'
#
loop_
_entity.id
_entity.type
_entity.pdbx_description
1 polymer ?
#
loop_
_entity_poly.entity_id
_entity_poly.type
_entity_poly.pdbx_seq_one_letter_code
_entity_poly.pdbx_strand_id
1 'polypeptide(L)'
;MDTYQIYKYYFEHIYENIQLRNDLISLNENEHNSNNDNDNDTNSLINCNISLRFMEPNPFQIAIFIWVIGFVWQEIKQIFGSGIRVYLTSHSNYVDCLMNILYILHFIFLYSTMVLTRTSMNTFHSSVYWDTIARYNGTSDSEKEHLLTKTYHILYWINADRYYWNSGDSQNLAEAFFAMGNVASICRICFLLPIIGFVGPLQVNIYSTGQKYKNTLFLIFFYDAK
;
A
#
# COMPACT_ATOMS: atom_id res chain seq x y z
N MET A 1 4.71 -22.70 -8.23
CA MET A 1 3.28 -23.04 -8.34
C MET A 1 2.55 -21.74 -8.61
N ASP A 2 1.75 -21.70 -9.67
CA ASP A 2 1.07 -20.45 -10.08
C ASP A 2 0.10 -20.01 -8.97
N THR A 3 0.06 -18.71 -8.67
CA THR A 3 -0.74 -18.13 -7.57
C THR A 3 -2.22 -18.51 -7.70
N TYR A 4 -2.70 -18.60 -8.95
CA TYR A 4 -4.04 -19.07 -9.28
C TYR A 4 -4.32 -20.50 -8.81
N GLN A 5 -3.37 -21.42 -8.96
CA GLN A 5 -3.54 -22.83 -8.56
C GLN A 5 -3.59 -22.99 -7.04
N ILE A 6 -2.88 -22.13 -6.30
CA ILE A 6 -2.89 -22.13 -4.84
C ILE A 6 -4.24 -21.63 -4.31
N TYR A 7 -4.77 -20.53 -4.86
CA TYR A 7 -6.08 -20.04 -4.46
C TYR A 7 -7.22 -20.98 -4.90
N LYS A 8 -7.06 -21.69 -6.02
CA LYS A 8 -7.97 -22.78 -6.40
C LYS A 8 -7.96 -23.90 -5.37
N TYR A 9 -6.79 -24.31 -4.90
CA TYR A 9 -6.66 -25.30 -3.83
C TYR A 9 -7.32 -24.82 -2.53
N TYR A 10 -7.07 -23.57 -2.11
CA TYR A 10 -7.74 -23.00 -0.93
C TYR A 10 -9.25 -22.97 -1.10
N PHE A 11 -9.75 -22.60 -2.28
CA PHE A 11 -11.18 -22.62 -2.59
C PHE A 11 -11.79 -24.02 -2.47
N GLU A 12 -11.20 -25.02 -3.12
CA GLU A 12 -11.68 -26.40 -3.06
C GLU A 12 -11.67 -26.92 -1.61
N HIS A 13 -10.66 -26.56 -0.83
CA HIS A 13 -10.56 -26.98 0.56
C HIS A 13 -11.58 -26.29 1.48
N ILE A 14 -11.87 -25.01 1.26
CA ILE A 14 -12.92 -24.25 1.98
C ILE A 14 -14.32 -24.76 1.60
N TYR A 15 -14.52 -25.12 0.32
CA TYR A 15 -15.78 -25.65 -0.18
C TYR A 15 -16.12 -27.02 0.42
N GLU A 16 -15.14 -27.91 0.54
CA GLU A 16 -15.33 -29.25 1.10
C GLU A 16 -15.53 -29.24 2.64
N ASN A 17 -15.05 -28.21 3.34
CA ASN A 17 -15.11 -28.10 4.79
C ASN A 17 -16.06 -26.97 5.25
N ILE A 18 -17.36 -27.25 5.30
CA ILE A 18 -18.42 -26.32 5.79
C ILE A 18 -18.16 -25.85 7.24
N GLN A 19 -17.43 -26.63 8.04
CA GLN A 19 -17.06 -26.31 9.41
C GLN A 19 -16.01 -25.18 9.49
N LEU A 20 -15.02 -25.18 8.59
CA LEU A 20 -14.04 -24.09 8.42
C LEU A 20 -14.71 -22.76 8.00
N ARG A 21 -15.78 -22.82 7.20
CA ARG A 21 -16.60 -21.64 6.85
C ARG A 21 -17.20 -20.99 8.10
N ASN A 22 -17.73 -21.79 9.03
CA ASN A 22 -18.33 -21.27 10.25
C ASN A 22 -17.26 -20.75 11.23
N ASP A 23 -16.09 -21.39 11.27
CA ASP A 23 -14.95 -20.96 12.09
C ASP A 23 -14.36 -19.62 11.61
N LEU A 24 -14.20 -19.42 10.29
CA LEU A 24 -13.75 -18.14 9.69
C LEU A 24 -14.74 -16.98 9.93
N ILE A 25 -16.03 -17.28 10.00
CA ILE A 25 -17.07 -16.29 10.35
C ILE A 25 -16.98 -15.94 11.85
N SER A 26 -16.66 -16.90 12.71
CA SER A 26 -16.56 -16.72 14.17
C SER A 26 -15.27 -16.04 14.65
N LEU A 27 -14.16 -16.14 13.91
CA LEU A 27 -12.90 -15.45 14.24
C LEU A 27 -13.04 -13.92 14.19
N ASN A 28 -13.99 -13.39 13.41
CA ASN A 28 -14.30 -11.96 13.35
C ASN A 28 -15.22 -11.50 14.50
N GLU A 29 -15.88 -12.41 15.24
CA GLU A 29 -16.70 -12.08 16.41
C GLU A 29 -15.91 -12.15 17.73
N ASN A 30 -14.82 -12.92 17.78
CA ASN A 30 -14.08 -13.18 19.02
C ASN A 30 -12.79 -12.35 19.20
N GLU A 31 -12.38 -11.52 18.24
CA GLU A 31 -11.21 -10.63 18.43
C GLU A 31 -11.47 -9.51 19.48
N HIS A 32 -12.71 -9.38 19.98
CA HIS A 32 -13.04 -8.54 21.13
C HIS A 32 -13.22 -9.29 22.45
N ASN A 33 -13.11 -10.62 22.48
CA ASN A 33 -13.19 -11.40 23.71
C ASN A 33 -12.49 -12.76 23.53
N SER A 34 -11.19 -12.83 23.84
CA SER A 34 -10.63 -13.87 24.73
C SER A 34 -9.11 -13.83 24.71
N ASN A 35 -8.53 -13.17 25.71
CA ASN A 35 -7.32 -13.70 26.33
C ASN A 35 -7.77 -14.90 27.18
N ASN A 36 -7.48 -16.13 26.75
CA ASN A 36 -7.05 -17.25 27.61
C ASN A 36 -7.10 -18.59 26.84
N ASP A 37 -5.93 -19.22 26.83
CA ASP A 37 -5.63 -20.64 27.06
C ASP A 37 -6.53 -21.71 26.42
N ASN A 38 -6.00 -22.40 25.42
CA ASN A 38 -5.53 -23.79 25.58
C ASN A 38 -4.94 -24.31 24.26
N ASP A 39 -3.62 -24.25 24.19
CA ASP A 39 -2.82 -25.06 23.26
C ASP A 39 -2.92 -26.53 23.69
N ASN A 40 -3.41 -27.42 22.81
CA ASN A 40 -2.84 -28.77 22.59
C ASN A 40 -3.65 -29.75 21.71
N ASP A 41 -4.86 -29.43 21.21
CA ASP A 41 -5.63 -30.36 20.35
C ASP A 41 -5.88 -29.88 18.89
N THR A 42 -5.26 -28.77 18.47
CA THR A 42 -5.52 -28.11 17.17
C THR A 42 -4.52 -28.41 16.06
N ASN A 43 -3.72 -29.50 16.18
CA ASN A 43 -2.62 -29.78 15.24
C ASN A 43 -2.91 -30.88 14.19
N SER A 44 -4.17 -31.31 14.00
CA SER A 44 -4.57 -32.20 12.90
C SER A 44 -5.78 -31.72 12.08
N LEU A 45 -6.25 -30.50 12.32
CA LEU A 45 -7.18 -29.81 11.43
C LEU A 45 -6.33 -28.92 10.54
N ILE A 46 -6.38 -29.15 9.23
CA ILE A 46 -5.57 -28.46 8.24
C ILE A 46 -5.80 -26.96 8.40
N ASN A 47 -4.76 -26.34 8.96
CA ASN A 47 -4.70 -24.98 9.44
C ASN A 47 -4.71 -24.06 8.22
N CYS A 48 -5.90 -23.71 7.73
CA CYS A 48 -6.08 -22.64 6.77
C CYS A 48 -5.93 -21.31 7.54
N ASN A 49 -4.71 -21.04 8.02
CA ASN A 49 -4.36 -19.84 8.77
C ASN A 49 -4.25 -18.67 7.78
N ILE A 50 -5.36 -18.33 7.13
CA ILE A 50 -5.45 -17.20 6.22
C ILE A 50 -5.34 -15.96 7.11
N SER A 51 -4.17 -15.33 7.10
CA SER A 51 -3.96 -14.05 7.74
C SER A 51 -4.85 -13.01 7.06
N LEU A 52 -5.72 -12.35 7.82
CA LEU A 52 -6.63 -11.33 7.27
C LEU A 52 -5.90 -10.00 7.12
N ARG A 53 -6.01 -9.36 5.96
CA ARG A 53 -5.40 -8.05 5.70
C ARG A 53 -6.04 -7.04 6.66
N PHE A 54 -5.21 -6.35 7.46
CA PHE A 54 -5.64 -5.34 8.42
C PHE A 54 -6.55 -4.29 7.77
N MET A 55 -7.74 -4.10 8.34
CA MET A 55 -8.78 -3.21 7.82
C MET A 55 -8.92 -1.92 8.64
N GLU A 56 -8.20 -1.79 9.77
CA GLU A 56 -8.35 -0.66 10.68
C GLU A 56 -7.31 0.44 10.46
N PRO A 57 -7.72 1.72 10.44
CA PRO A 57 -6.80 2.84 10.29
C PRO A 57 -5.91 2.96 11.52
N ASN A 58 -4.61 2.76 11.32
CA ASN A 58 -3.63 2.89 12.40
C ASN A 58 -3.63 4.34 12.93
N PRO A 59 -3.69 4.59 14.25
CA PRO A 59 -3.62 5.93 14.82
C PRO A 59 -2.46 6.78 14.30
N PHE A 60 -1.30 6.15 14.04
CA PHE A 60 -0.15 6.83 13.44
C PHE A 60 -0.42 7.31 12.02
N GLN A 61 -1.12 6.52 11.19
CA GLN A 61 -1.49 6.93 9.83
C GLN A 61 -2.46 8.12 9.85
N ILE A 62 -3.39 8.15 10.81
CA ILE A 62 -4.31 9.28 11.00
C ILE A 62 -3.54 10.56 11.39
N ALA A 63 -2.58 10.45 12.31
CA ALA A 63 -1.75 11.58 12.70
C ALA A 63 -0.93 12.14 11.53
N ILE A 64 -0.31 11.25 10.73
CA ILE A 64 0.43 11.64 9.52
C ILE A 64 -0.51 12.25 8.48
N PHE A 65 -1.72 11.74 8.33
CA PHE A 65 -2.70 12.28 7.38
C PHE A 65 -3.08 13.73 7.73
N ILE A 66 -3.37 14.01 9.00
CA ILE A 66 -3.64 15.37 9.50
C ILE A 66 -2.44 16.28 9.24
N TRP A 67 -1.22 15.78 9.48
CA TRP A 67 0.01 16.51 9.23
C TRP A 67 0.17 16.86 7.74
N VAL A 68 -0.04 15.90 6.84
CA VAL A 68 0.06 16.11 5.38
C VAL A 68 -0.96 17.13 4.89
N ILE A 69 -2.19 17.13 5.40
CA ILE A 69 -3.19 18.16 5.06
C ILE A 69 -2.67 19.56 5.41
N GLY A 70 -2.02 19.71 6.57
CA GLY A 70 -1.40 20.97 6.98
C GLY A 70 -0.33 21.45 5.99
N PHE A 71 0.55 20.55 5.55
CA PHE A 71 1.59 20.87 4.56
C PHE A 71 1.01 21.22 3.19
N VAL A 72 0.03 20.46 2.72
CA VAL A 72 -0.66 20.75 1.44
C VAL A 72 -1.33 22.12 1.50
N TRP A 73 -2.00 22.43 2.60
CA TRP A 73 -2.61 23.75 2.81
C TRP A 73 -1.58 24.89 2.80
N GLN A 74 -0.44 24.69 3.45
CA GLN A 74 0.67 25.66 3.45
C GLN A 74 1.19 25.92 2.04
N GLU A 75 1.44 24.87 1.25
CA GLU A 75 1.93 25.01 -0.13
C GLU A 75 0.90 25.73 -1.03
N ILE A 76 -0.39 25.41 -0.88
CA ILE A 76 -1.46 26.08 -1.62
C ILE A 76 -1.45 27.59 -1.33
N LYS A 77 -1.33 27.99 -0.06
CA LYS A 77 -1.22 29.41 0.31
C LYS A 77 0.01 30.08 -0.29
N GLN A 78 1.15 29.40 -0.30
CA GLN A 78 2.38 29.92 -0.88
C GLN A 78 2.27 30.12 -2.39
N ILE A 79 1.60 29.21 -3.10
CA ILE A 79 1.32 29.31 -4.53
C ILE A 79 0.41 30.50 -4.82
N PHE A 80 -0.65 30.71 -4.01
CA PHE A 80 -1.55 31.85 -4.17
C PHE A 80 -0.88 33.19 -3.87
N GLY A 81 0.00 33.26 -2.87
CA GLY A 81 0.70 34.49 -2.49
C GLY A 81 1.79 34.90 -3.50
N SER A 82 2.62 33.96 -3.92
CA SER A 82 3.80 34.23 -4.76
C SER A 82 3.54 34.07 -6.27
N GLY A 83 2.45 33.40 -6.65
CA GLY A 83 2.16 32.99 -8.02
C GLY A 83 2.92 31.73 -8.46
N ILE A 84 2.26 30.89 -9.27
CA ILE A 84 2.76 29.55 -9.65
C ILE A 84 4.12 29.57 -10.37
N ARG A 85 4.38 30.59 -11.20
CA ARG A 85 5.64 30.69 -11.97
C ARG A 85 6.84 30.95 -11.07
N VAL A 86 6.68 31.85 -10.11
CA VAL A 86 7.75 32.18 -9.14
C VAL A 86 7.96 31.00 -8.20
N TYR A 87 6.86 30.35 -7.79
CA TYR A 87 6.90 29.17 -6.93
C TYR A 87 7.74 28.04 -7.53
N LEU A 88 7.47 27.65 -8.78
CA LEU A 88 8.16 26.54 -9.45
C LEU A 88 9.61 26.86 -9.87
N THR A 89 10.02 28.13 -9.81
CA THR A 89 11.41 28.51 -10.13
C THR A 89 12.38 28.19 -8.98
N SER A 90 11.88 28.08 -7.75
CA SER A 90 12.70 27.75 -6.58
C SER A 90 12.89 26.23 -6.43
N HIS A 91 14.15 25.80 -6.35
CA HIS A 91 14.50 24.37 -6.21
C HIS A 91 13.93 23.74 -4.94
N SER A 92 13.88 24.49 -3.83
CA SER A 92 13.36 23.99 -2.55
C SER A 92 11.85 23.75 -2.60
N ASN A 93 11.10 24.65 -3.24
CA ASN A 93 9.65 24.50 -3.40
C ASN A 93 9.30 23.30 -4.28
N TYR A 94 10.15 22.96 -5.26
CA TYR A 94 9.95 21.76 -6.07
C TYR A 94 10.01 20.47 -5.22
N VAL A 95 10.98 20.38 -4.31
CA VAL A 95 11.12 19.22 -3.41
C VAL A 95 9.95 19.13 -2.43
N ASP A 96 9.47 20.28 -1.93
CA ASP A 96 8.30 20.34 -1.04
C ASP A 96 7.00 19.92 -1.75
N CYS A 97 6.80 20.38 -2.99
CA CYS A 97 5.69 19.94 -3.84
C CYS A 97 5.75 18.44 -4.13
N LEU A 98 6.93 17.92 -4.51
CA LEU A 98 7.14 16.50 -4.79
C LEU A 98 6.84 15.64 -3.56
N MET A 99 7.37 16.02 -2.41
CA MET A 99 7.14 15.32 -1.14
C MET A 99 5.65 15.23 -0.81
N ASN A 100 4.91 16.34 -0.94
CA ASN A 100 3.47 16.35 -0.69
C ASN A 100 2.68 15.49 -1.69
N ILE A 101 3.07 15.47 -2.97
CA ILE A 101 2.46 14.57 -3.96
C ILE A 101 2.70 13.10 -3.58
N LEU A 102 3.92 12.73 -3.18
CA LEU A 102 4.25 11.36 -2.77
C LEU A 102 3.44 10.92 -1.55
N TYR A 103 3.26 11.80 -0.56
CA TYR A 103 2.41 11.51 0.60
C TYR A 103 0.93 11.39 0.23
N ILE A 104 0.41 12.24 -0.66
CA ILE A 104 -0.96 12.11 -1.16
C ILE A 104 -1.14 10.77 -1.89
N LEU A 105 -0.19 10.38 -2.76
CA LEU A 105 -0.23 9.10 -3.46
C LEU A 105 -0.26 7.92 -2.49
N HIS A 106 0.58 7.94 -1.44
CA HIS A 106 0.54 6.94 -0.39
C HIS A 106 -0.88 6.77 0.20
N PHE A 107 -1.53 7.87 0.58
CA PHE A 107 -2.88 7.81 1.14
C PHE A 107 -3.94 7.39 0.13
N ILE A 108 -3.82 7.77 -1.15
CA ILE A 108 -4.72 7.30 -2.21
C ILE A 108 -4.63 5.78 -2.36
N PHE A 109 -3.42 5.22 -2.39
CA PHE A 109 -3.25 3.77 -2.52
C PHE A 109 -3.70 3.01 -1.27
N LEU A 110 -3.45 3.53 -0.05
CA LEU A 110 -4.01 2.95 1.18
C LEU A 110 -5.54 2.96 1.16
N TYR A 111 -6.15 4.08 0.77
CA TYR A 111 -7.60 4.19 0.67
C TYR A 111 -8.17 3.20 -0.36
N SER A 112 -7.52 3.07 -1.52
CA SER A 112 -7.88 2.07 -2.54
C SER A 112 -7.87 0.65 -1.95
N THR A 113 -6.76 0.25 -1.32
CA THR A 113 -6.65 -1.07 -0.66
C THR A 113 -7.77 -1.27 0.38
N MET A 114 -8.06 -0.27 1.20
CA MET A 114 -9.14 -0.35 2.20
C MET A 114 -10.51 -0.58 1.54
N VAL A 115 -10.83 0.12 0.46
CA VAL A 115 -12.11 -0.04 -0.27
C VAL A 115 -12.22 -1.43 -0.90
N LEU A 116 -11.14 -1.91 -1.52
CA LEU A 116 -11.09 -3.23 -2.16
C LEU A 116 -11.21 -4.36 -1.13
N THR A 117 -10.45 -4.31 -0.03
CA THR A 117 -10.54 -5.27 1.06
C THR A 117 -11.91 -5.23 1.73
N ARG A 118 -12.48 -4.04 1.98
CA ARG A 118 -13.83 -3.92 2.55
C ARG A 118 -14.90 -4.55 1.65
N THR A 119 -14.82 -4.31 0.34
CA THR A 119 -15.77 -4.88 -0.62
C THR A 119 -15.66 -6.40 -0.70
N SER A 120 -14.44 -6.92 -0.73
CA SER A 120 -14.16 -8.36 -0.71
C SER A 120 -14.66 -9.02 0.56
N MET A 121 -14.40 -8.41 1.73
CA MET A 121 -14.84 -8.94 3.02
C MET A 121 -16.37 -8.93 3.16
N ASN A 122 -17.03 -7.84 2.75
CA ASN A 122 -18.49 -7.77 2.74
C ASN A 122 -19.12 -8.84 1.83
N THR A 123 -18.47 -9.11 0.69
CA THR A 123 -18.90 -10.15 -0.25
C THR A 123 -18.69 -11.55 0.34
N PHE A 124 -17.55 -11.78 1.01
CA PHE A 124 -17.23 -13.05 1.66
C PHE A 124 -18.16 -13.37 2.84
N HIS A 125 -18.55 -12.35 3.63
CA HIS A 125 -19.49 -12.52 4.73
C HIS A 125 -20.95 -12.68 4.24
N SER A 126 -21.26 -12.26 3.03
CA SER A 126 -22.62 -12.36 2.48
C SER A 126 -23.05 -13.82 2.29
N SER A 127 -24.21 -14.18 2.85
CA SER A 127 -24.79 -15.52 2.67
C SER A 127 -25.08 -15.86 1.21
N VAL A 128 -25.39 -14.85 0.39
CA VAL A 128 -25.68 -14.99 -1.05
C VAL A 128 -24.48 -15.52 -1.82
N TYR A 129 -23.27 -15.10 -1.45
CA TYR A 129 -22.04 -15.59 -2.05
C TYR A 129 -21.90 -17.10 -1.85
N TRP A 130 -22.11 -17.57 -0.62
CA TRP A 130 -22.02 -18.99 -0.28
C TRP A 130 -23.12 -19.85 -0.91
N ASP A 131 -24.36 -19.36 -1.05
CA ASP A 131 -25.41 -20.07 -1.80
C ASP A 131 -25.03 -20.25 -3.28
N THR A 132 -24.37 -19.24 -3.87
CA THR A 132 -23.86 -19.34 -5.24
C THR A 132 -22.75 -20.39 -5.35
N ILE A 133 -21.81 -20.39 -4.40
CA ILE A 133 -20.70 -21.36 -4.36
C ILE A 133 -21.20 -22.79 -4.11
N ALA A 134 -22.25 -22.99 -3.29
CA ALA A 134 -22.82 -24.31 -3.02
C ALA A 134 -23.33 -25.03 -4.28
N ARG A 135 -23.62 -24.30 -5.36
CA ARG A 135 -24.09 -24.85 -6.64
C ARG A 135 -22.96 -25.17 -7.63
N TYR A 136 -21.70 -24.93 -7.26
CA TYR A 136 -20.51 -25.05 -8.13
C TYR A 136 -20.40 -26.39 -8.88
N ASN A 137 -20.70 -27.51 -8.22
CA ASN A 137 -20.62 -28.83 -8.86
C ASN A 137 -21.69 -29.06 -9.95
N GLY A 138 -22.80 -28.31 -9.91
CA GLY A 138 -23.94 -28.48 -10.82
C GLY A 138 -24.04 -27.44 -11.94
N THR A 139 -23.14 -26.45 -12.00
CA THR A 139 -23.17 -25.37 -13.01
C THR A 139 -22.40 -25.73 -14.28
N SER A 140 -22.61 -24.95 -15.35
CA SER A 140 -21.88 -25.08 -16.62
C SER A 140 -20.38 -24.75 -16.44
N ASP A 141 -19.51 -25.29 -17.31
CA ASP A 141 -18.06 -25.11 -17.19
C ASP A 141 -17.61 -23.65 -17.35
N SER A 142 -18.29 -22.86 -18.18
CA SER A 142 -18.03 -21.42 -18.30
C SER A 142 -18.39 -20.63 -17.04
N GLU A 143 -19.46 -21.04 -16.36
CA GLU A 143 -19.92 -20.43 -15.12
C GLU A 143 -18.99 -20.78 -13.94
N LYS A 144 -18.44 -22.01 -13.93
CA LYS A 144 -17.41 -22.42 -12.98
C LYS A 144 -16.16 -21.55 -13.06
N GLU A 145 -15.66 -21.27 -14.27
CA GLU A 145 -14.49 -20.42 -14.46
C GLU A 145 -14.72 -19.00 -13.94
N HIS A 146 -15.92 -18.45 -14.19
CA HIS A 146 -16.31 -17.14 -13.68
C HIS A 146 -16.34 -17.10 -12.14
N LEU A 147 -16.94 -18.12 -11.49
CA LEU A 147 -17.00 -18.23 -10.02
C LEU A 147 -15.62 -18.36 -9.39
N LEU A 148 -14.73 -19.14 -10.02
CA LEU A 148 -13.37 -19.36 -9.56
C LEU A 148 -12.56 -18.07 -9.65
N THR A 149 -12.67 -17.33 -10.75
CA THR A 149 -12.02 -16.01 -10.93
C THR A 149 -12.54 -14.98 -9.91
N LYS A 150 -13.86 -14.95 -9.68
CA LYS A 150 -14.47 -14.06 -8.67
C LYS A 150 -13.95 -14.37 -7.27
N THR A 151 -13.88 -15.66 -6.92
CA THR A 151 -13.39 -16.12 -5.62
C THR A 151 -11.90 -15.85 -5.43
N TYR A 152 -11.10 -16.07 -6.47
CA TYR A 152 -9.69 -15.70 -6.50
C TYR A 152 -9.50 -14.21 -6.16
N HIS A 153 -10.25 -13.31 -6.79
CA HIS A 153 -10.15 -11.88 -6.50
C HIS A 153 -10.52 -11.54 -5.05
N ILE A 154 -11.55 -12.17 -4.50
CA ILE A 154 -11.98 -11.96 -3.11
C ILE A 154 -10.88 -12.43 -2.14
N LEU A 155 -10.39 -13.66 -2.31
CA LEU A 155 -9.34 -14.24 -1.46
C LEU A 155 -8.03 -13.45 -1.55
N TYR A 156 -7.65 -13.00 -2.75
CA TYR A 156 -6.46 -12.17 -2.96
C TYR A 156 -6.46 -10.90 -2.10
N TRP A 157 -7.59 -10.17 -2.06
CA TRP A 157 -7.71 -8.90 -1.32
C TRP A 157 -7.87 -9.08 0.19
N ILE A 158 -8.31 -10.26 0.62
CA ILE A 158 -8.49 -10.61 2.03
C ILE A 158 -7.19 -11.15 2.62
N ASN A 159 -6.36 -11.84 1.83
CA ASN A 159 -5.13 -12.45 2.30
C ASN A 159 -4.04 -11.40 2.64
N ALA A 160 -3.47 -11.49 3.85
CA ALA A 160 -2.41 -10.61 4.34
C ALA A 160 -1.00 -11.11 3.95
N ASP A 161 -0.86 -12.37 3.56
CA ASP A 161 0.44 -12.94 3.22
C ASP A 161 1.02 -12.31 1.93
N ARG A 162 2.02 -11.46 2.12
CA ARG A 162 2.69 -10.68 1.06
C ARG A 162 3.30 -11.55 -0.05
N TYR A 163 3.63 -12.82 0.24
CA TYR A 163 4.22 -13.74 -0.74
C TYR A 163 3.30 -13.98 -1.95
N TYR A 164 1.98 -13.91 -1.76
CA TYR A 164 1.00 -14.17 -2.80
C TYR A 164 0.52 -12.92 -3.53
N TRP A 165 1.00 -11.74 -3.12
CA TRP A 165 0.61 -10.49 -3.73
C TRP A 165 1.32 -10.28 -5.07
N ASN A 166 0.63 -9.63 -5.99
CA ASN A 166 1.26 -9.19 -7.21
C ASN A 166 2.26 -8.06 -6.91
N SER A 167 3.31 -7.92 -7.73
CA SER A 167 4.30 -6.84 -7.58
C SER A 167 3.67 -5.45 -7.65
N GLY A 168 2.58 -5.30 -8.41
CA GLY A 168 1.79 -4.07 -8.51
C GLY A 168 0.67 -3.93 -7.48
N ASP A 169 0.67 -4.68 -6.39
CA ASP A 169 -0.33 -4.52 -5.33
C ASP A 169 -0.35 -3.08 -4.80
N SER A 170 -1.55 -2.54 -4.61
CA SER A 170 -1.74 -1.16 -4.14
C SER A 170 -1.07 -0.92 -2.79
N GLN A 171 -0.98 -1.91 -1.90
CA GLN A 171 -0.31 -1.79 -0.61
C GLN A 171 1.21 -1.63 -0.77
N ASN A 172 1.84 -2.43 -1.64
CA ASN A 172 3.27 -2.33 -1.92
C ASN A 172 3.63 -0.96 -2.50
N LEU A 173 2.78 -0.47 -3.40
CA LEU A 173 2.96 0.83 -4.02
C LEU A 173 2.75 1.99 -3.01
N ALA A 174 1.80 1.85 -2.08
CA ALA A 174 1.62 2.79 -0.99
C ALA A 174 2.87 2.89 -0.10
N GLU A 175 3.45 1.74 0.29
CA GLU A 175 4.68 1.69 1.10
C GLU A 175 5.87 2.31 0.36
N ALA A 176 5.99 2.05 -0.94
CA ALA A 176 7.05 2.63 -1.78
C ALA A 176 6.96 4.17 -1.82
N PHE A 177 5.76 4.73 -2.07
CA PHE A 177 5.57 6.17 -2.10
C PHE A 177 5.79 6.82 -0.74
N PHE A 178 5.41 6.16 0.34
CA PHE A 178 5.70 6.63 1.70
C PHE A 178 7.21 6.71 1.96
N ALA A 179 7.95 5.66 1.61
CA ALA A 179 9.40 5.63 1.75
C ALA A 179 10.08 6.72 0.90
N MET A 180 9.63 6.92 -0.34
CA MET A 180 10.11 8.00 -1.20
C MET A 180 9.81 9.39 -0.61
N GLY A 181 8.61 9.58 -0.04
CA GLY A 181 8.23 10.81 0.67
C GLY A 181 9.16 11.10 1.84
N ASN A 182 9.49 10.09 2.64
CA ASN A 182 10.44 10.22 3.75
C ASN A 182 11.85 10.59 3.27
N VAL A 183 12.32 10.03 2.15
CA VAL A 183 13.61 10.41 1.54
C VAL A 183 13.59 11.88 1.09
N ALA A 184 12.50 12.32 0.44
CA ALA A 184 12.34 13.72 0.06
C ALA A 184 12.28 14.65 1.29
N SER A 185 11.65 14.21 2.38
CA SER A 185 11.60 14.94 3.65
C SER A 185 12.98 15.14 4.27
N ILE A 186 13.87 14.15 4.19
CA ILE A 186 15.25 14.28 4.66
C ILE A 186 16.03 15.23 3.74
N CYS A 187 15.83 15.13 2.41
CA CYS A 187 16.43 16.03 1.44
C CYS A 187 16.08 17.51 1.73
N ARG A 188 14.85 17.79 2.19
CA ARG A 188 14.42 19.13 2.62
C ARG A 188 15.33 19.73 3.70
N ILE A 189 15.77 18.92 4.66
CA ILE A 189 16.63 19.37 5.78
C ILE A 189 17.99 19.86 5.25
N CYS A 190 18.52 19.24 4.20
CA CYS A 190 19.77 19.66 3.57
C CYS A 190 19.69 21.09 2.99
N PHE A 191 18.50 21.55 2.59
CA PHE A 191 18.30 22.92 2.12
C PHE A 191 18.23 23.95 3.26
N LEU A 192 18.07 23.53 4.51
CA LEU A 192 18.09 24.40 5.70
C LEU A 192 19.49 24.54 6.32
N LEU A 193 20.44 23.70 5.93
CA LEU A 193 21.83 23.77 6.36
C LEU A 193 22.55 25.12 6.14
N PRO A 194 22.22 25.99 5.16
CA PRO A 194 22.91 27.27 5.00
C PRO A 194 22.68 28.23 6.17
N ILE A 195 21.61 27.99 6.93
CA ILE A 195 21.21 28.79 8.08
C ILE A 195 22.16 28.55 9.27
N ILE A 196 22.86 27.40 9.29
CA ILE A 196 23.81 27.05 10.34
C ILE A 196 25.18 27.65 9.98
N GLY A 197 25.66 28.60 10.80
CA GLY A 197 26.81 29.45 10.48
C GLY A 197 28.13 28.73 10.15
N PHE A 198 28.33 27.48 10.60
CA PHE A 198 29.53 26.70 10.28
C PHE A 198 29.39 25.83 9.01
N VAL A 199 28.17 25.51 8.57
CA VAL A 199 27.91 24.59 7.44
C VAL A 199 27.69 25.34 6.13
N GLY A 200 27.31 26.63 6.19
CA GLY A 200 27.07 27.46 5.01
C GLY A 200 28.20 27.44 3.96
N PRO A 201 29.48 27.67 4.33
CA PRO A 201 30.59 27.64 3.37
C PRO A 201 30.80 26.25 2.73
N LEU A 202 30.59 25.16 3.49
CA LEU A 202 30.69 23.80 2.99
C LEU A 202 29.59 23.51 1.95
N GLN A 203 28.38 24.00 2.18
CA GLN A 203 27.27 23.81 1.27
C GLN A 203 27.44 24.52 -0.07
N VAL A 204 28.05 25.71 -0.07
CA VAL A 204 28.40 26.43 -1.31
C VAL A 204 29.43 25.63 -2.12
N ASN A 205 30.40 25.01 -1.45
CA ASN A 205 31.39 24.15 -2.10
C ASN A 205 30.74 22.89 -2.70
N ILE A 206 29.78 22.29 -2.00
CA ILE A 206 28.99 21.14 -2.51
C ILE A 206 28.17 21.56 -3.74
N TYR A 207 27.48 22.71 -3.71
CA TYR A 207 26.70 23.19 -4.84
C TYR A 207 27.56 23.47 -6.09
N SER A 208 28.69 24.16 -5.89
CA SER A 208 29.65 24.44 -6.96
C SER A 208 30.22 23.15 -7.58
N THR A 209 30.53 22.18 -6.74
CA THR A 209 31.04 20.87 -7.17
C THR A 209 29.96 20.06 -7.89
N GLY A 210 28.72 20.07 -7.40
CA GLY A 210 27.58 19.42 -8.03
C GLY A 210 27.30 19.94 -9.45
N GLN A 211 27.42 21.26 -9.67
CA GLN A 211 27.26 21.83 -11.01
C GLN A 211 28.34 21.39 -11.99
N LYS A 212 29.59 21.21 -11.52
CA LYS A 212 30.66 20.62 -12.33
C LYS A 212 30.30 19.20 -12.76
N TYR A 213 29.84 18.37 -11.82
CA TYR A 213 29.42 17.00 -12.13
C TYR A 213 28.24 16.92 -13.09
N LYS A 214 27.25 17.82 -12.98
CA LYS A 214 26.11 17.86 -13.91
C LYS A 214 26.57 18.12 -15.35
N ASN A 215 27.51 19.05 -15.54
CA ASN A 215 28.08 19.33 -16.85
C ASN A 215 28.90 18.14 -17.38
N THR A 216 29.66 17.45 -16.51
CA THR A 216 30.39 16.24 -16.88
C THR A 216 29.45 15.08 -17.26
N LEU A 217 28.38 14.85 -16.50
CA LEU A 217 27.37 13.83 -16.80
C LEU A 217 26.63 14.13 -18.11
N PHE A 218 26.26 15.39 -18.34
CA PHE A 218 25.66 15.82 -19.61
C PHE A 218 26.62 15.52 -20.78
N LEU A 219 27.91 15.84 -20.63
CA LEU A 219 28.89 15.49 -21.66
C LEU A 219 28.99 13.98 -21.87
N ILE A 220 29.03 13.17 -20.81
CA ILE A 220 29.09 11.70 -20.94
C ILE A 220 27.87 11.15 -21.68
N PHE A 221 26.65 11.49 -21.25
CA PHE A 221 25.43 10.97 -21.87
C PHE A 221 25.21 11.44 -23.31
N PHE A 222 25.63 12.65 -23.67
CA PHE A 222 25.49 13.18 -25.03
C PHE A 222 26.70 12.86 -25.93
N TYR A 223 27.85 12.50 -25.36
CA TYR A 223 29.03 12.07 -26.11
C TYR A 223 28.96 10.59 -26.48
N ASP A 224 28.43 9.73 -25.60
CA ASP A 224 28.18 8.30 -25.89
C ASP A 224 26.99 8.06 -26.84
N ALA A 225 26.19 9.09 -27.12
CA ALA A 225 25.03 9.01 -28.02
C ALA A 225 25.38 9.24 -29.50
N LYS A 226 26.66 9.25 -29.88
CA LYS A 226 27.16 9.49 -31.24
C LYS A 226 28.11 8.39 -31.68
#